data_AF-A0A952T6Y0-F1
#
_entry.id   AF-A0A952T6Y0-F1
#
_cell.length_a   1.000
_cell.length_b   1.000
_cell.length_c   1.000
_cell.angle_alpha   90.00
_cell.angle_beta   90.00
_cell.angle_gamma   90.00
#
_symmetry.space_group_name_H-M   'P 1'
#
loop_
_entity.id
_entity.type
_entity.pdbx_description
1 polymer ?
#
loop_
_entity_poly.entity_id
_entity_poly.type
_entity_poly.pdbx_seq_one_letter_code
_entity_poly.pdbx_strand_id
1 'polypeptide(L)'
;MEARKKFVLIFFIGLSLSATAQSVKVEKESHRIKGENVNGYGVELEGKQDDVATSFNKYLRSFAKLKLGANPITLTETVIGGTSYKNPIYATTKERTATAVAWIGLKPGEWPNADEAEKVNKELERIIYDFGVKYYRDKIQVQIDESSKALQAVERQQQRLINENKNLTIRMENNEKERIQLEKSVEANKLENLSLLTLLEKNKKSQDSVAITTEQIKKVVEMHKEKQKKVN
;
A
#
# COMPACT_ATOMS: atom_id res chain seq x y z
N MET A 1 -13.74 -0.75 20.07
CA MET A 1 -12.81 -0.42 18.96
C MET A 1 -11.46 -1.12 19.12
N GLU A 2 -10.98 -1.39 20.34
CA GLU A 2 -9.72 -2.12 20.58
C GLU A 2 -9.72 -3.58 20.12
N ALA A 3 -10.85 -4.28 20.22
CA ALA A 3 -10.95 -5.68 19.78
C ALA A 3 -10.67 -5.84 18.28
N ARG A 4 -11.09 -4.87 17.45
CA ARG A 4 -10.79 -4.87 16.00
C ARG A 4 -9.31 -4.62 15.70
N LYS A 5 -8.62 -3.80 16.50
CA LYS A 5 -7.17 -3.56 16.36
C LYS A 5 -6.33 -4.78 16.78
N LYS A 6 -6.74 -5.48 17.84
CA LYS A 6 -6.08 -6.72 18.31
C LYS A 6 -6.26 -7.88 17.31
N PHE A 7 -7.41 -7.96 16.64
CA PHE A 7 -7.68 -9.00 15.65
C PHE A 7 -6.85 -8.84 14.36
N VAL A 8 -6.61 -7.61 13.90
CA VAL A 8 -5.76 -7.34 12.71
C VAL A 8 -4.30 -7.66 12.99
N LEU A 9 -3.80 -7.39 14.20
CA LEU A 9 -2.41 -7.68 14.57
C LEU A 9 -2.13 -9.20 14.64
N ILE A 10 -3.09 -9.99 15.14
CA ILE A 10 -2.98 -11.45 15.27
C ILE A 10 -3.02 -12.12 13.88
N PHE A 11 -3.78 -11.58 12.93
CA PHE A 11 -3.86 -12.11 11.57
C PHE A 11 -2.53 -11.98 10.80
N PHE A 12 -1.78 -10.87 11.00
CA PHE A 12 -0.49 -10.68 10.34
C PHE A 12 0.65 -11.50 10.96
N ILE A 13 0.63 -11.75 12.27
CA ILE A 13 1.67 -12.54 12.94
C ILE A 13 1.51 -14.04 12.62
N GLY A 14 0.28 -14.53 12.47
CA GLY A 14 0.00 -15.94 12.12
C GLY A 14 0.53 -16.40 10.76
N LEU A 15 0.81 -15.47 9.83
CA LEU A 15 1.33 -15.77 8.49
C LEU A 15 2.86 -15.92 8.43
N SER A 16 3.57 -15.64 9.52
CA SER A 16 5.05 -15.65 9.56
C SER A 16 5.68 -17.00 9.97
N LEU A 17 4.87 -18.03 10.27
CA LEU A 17 5.34 -19.27 10.91
C LEU A 17 5.53 -20.48 9.98
N SER A 18 5.81 -20.27 8.69
CA SER A 18 6.11 -21.40 7.80
C SER A 18 7.23 -21.08 6.83
N ALA A 19 8.39 -20.73 7.36
CA ALA A 19 9.64 -20.84 6.62
C ALA A 19 10.04 -22.33 6.55
N THR A 20 9.31 -23.12 5.76
CA THR A 20 9.81 -24.42 5.33
C THR A 20 11.00 -24.14 4.43
N ALA A 21 12.19 -24.58 4.83
CA ALA A 21 13.35 -24.58 3.95
C ALA A 21 13.05 -25.57 2.80
N GLN A 22 12.50 -25.07 1.70
CA GLN A 22 12.23 -25.86 0.51
C GLN A 22 13.57 -26.30 -0.08
N SER A 23 13.93 -27.57 0.16
CA SER A 23 15.14 -28.17 -0.42
C SER A 23 14.86 -28.62 -1.85
N VAL A 24 15.58 -28.05 -2.81
CA VAL A 24 15.55 -28.50 -4.21
C VAL A 24 16.24 -29.87 -4.29
N LYS A 25 15.49 -30.93 -4.59
CA LYS A 25 16.03 -32.27 -4.82
C LYS A 25 15.99 -32.58 -6.31
N VAL A 26 17.13 -33.01 -6.84
CA VAL A 26 17.26 -33.49 -8.22
C VAL A 26 17.30 -35.01 -8.19
N GLU A 27 16.41 -35.65 -8.93
CA GLU A 27 16.30 -37.10 -9.02
C GLU A 27 16.60 -37.55 -10.45
N LYS A 28 17.27 -38.70 -10.59
CA LYS A 28 17.44 -39.35 -11.89
C LYS A 28 16.15 -40.03 -12.26
N GLU A 29 15.46 -39.49 -13.26
CA GLU A 29 14.21 -40.06 -13.77
C GLU A 29 14.36 -40.41 -15.26
N SER A 30 13.76 -41.54 -15.65
CA SER A 30 13.69 -41.95 -17.06
C SER A 30 12.37 -41.50 -17.65
N HIS A 31 12.42 -40.80 -18.78
CA HIS A 31 11.25 -40.38 -19.55
C HIS A 31 11.24 -41.00 -20.93
N ARG A 32 10.05 -41.32 -21.44
CA ARG A 32 9.90 -41.90 -22.77
C ARG A 32 9.88 -40.80 -23.83
N ILE A 33 10.87 -40.80 -24.71
CA ILE A 33 11.08 -39.79 -25.75
C ILE A 33 11.15 -40.50 -27.09
N LYS A 34 10.25 -40.14 -28.01
CA LYS A 34 10.18 -40.73 -29.38
C LYS A 34 10.19 -42.28 -29.38
N GLY A 35 9.58 -42.90 -28.38
CA GLY A 35 9.46 -44.35 -28.27
C GLY A 35 10.50 -45.04 -27.39
N GLU A 36 11.62 -44.38 -27.03
CA GLU A 36 12.70 -44.93 -26.20
C GLU A 36 12.74 -44.32 -24.79
N ASN A 37 13.24 -45.08 -23.83
CA ASN A 37 13.48 -44.59 -22.47
C ASN A 37 14.80 -43.83 -22.43
N VAL A 38 14.73 -42.54 -22.11
CA VAL A 38 15.88 -41.65 -21.99
C VAL A 38 16.05 -41.29 -20.52
N ASN A 39 17.25 -41.55 -19.99
CA ASN A 39 17.62 -41.12 -18.65
C ASN A 39 17.91 -39.63 -18.63
N GLY A 40 17.45 -38.94 -17.59
CA GLY A 40 17.72 -37.54 -17.37
C GLY A 40 17.54 -37.18 -15.90
N TYR A 41 17.47 -35.88 -15.64
CA TYR A 41 17.34 -35.33 -14.31
C TYR A 41 16.03 -34.56 -14.19
N GLY A 42 15.27 -34.89 -13.14
CA GLY A 42 14.03 -34.23 -12.77
C GLY A 42 14.21 -33.44 -11.48
N VAL A 43 13.55 -32.28 -11.40
CA VAL A 43 13.40 -31.52 -10.15
C VAL A 43 11.92 -31.38 -9.82
N GLU A 44 11.56 -31.74 -8.59
CA GLU A 44 10.19 -31.58 -8.09
C GLU A 44 10.00 -30.18 -7.49
N LEU A 45 8.99 -29.46 -7.99
CA LEU A 45 8.73 -28.07 -7.65
C LEU A 45 7.30 -27.89 -7.17
N GLU A 46 7.12 -27.08 -6.13
CA GLU A 46 5.81 -26.72 -5.61
C GLU A 46 5.13 -25.70 -6.55
N GLY A 47 4.06 -26.13 -7.22
CA GLY A 47 3.29 -25.28 -8.13
C GLY A 47 2.50 -26.06 -9.18
N LYS A 48 1.65 -25.35 -9.90
CA LYS A 48 0.91 -25.90 -11.04
C LYS A 48 1.87 -26.20 -12.18
N GLN A 49 1.55 -27.23 -12.96
CA GLN A 49 2.35 -27.62 -14.13
C GLN A 49 2.56 -26.43 -15.09
N ASP A 50 1.53 -25.62 -15.35
CA ASP A 50 1.61 -24.49 -16.28
C ASP A 50 2.58 -23.39 -15.82
N ASP A 51 2.60 -23.10 -14.51
CA ASP A 51 3.50 -22.09 -13.92
C ASP A 51 4.96 -22.56 -14.00
N VAL A 52 5.19 -23.84 -13.68
CA VAL A 52 6.51 -24.47 -13.77
C VAL A 52 6.95 -24.58 -15.22
N ALA A 53 6.07 -24.99 -16.15
CA ALA A 53 6.36 -25.07 -17.58
C ALA A 53 6.70 -23.69 -18.16
N THR A 54 5.97 -22.64 -17.79
CA THR A 54 6.23 -21.27 -18.24
C THR A 54 7.59 -20.78 -17.74
N SER A 55 7.86 -20.99 -16.45
CA SER A 55 9.13 -20.59 -15.82
C SER A 55 10.31 -21.38 -16.39
N PHE A 56 10.12 -22.69 -16.60
CA PHE A 56 11.12 -23.58 -17.16
C PHE A 56 11.43 -23.22 -18.60
N ASN A 57 10.41 -23.01 -19.44
CA ASN A 57 10.59 -22.52 -20.80
C ASN A 57 11.36 -21.19 -20.83
N LYS A 58 11.02 -20.24 -19.97
CA LYS A 58 11.75 -18.96 -19.87
C LYS A 58 13.21 -19.18 -19.46
N TYR A 59 13.48 -20.10 -18.56
CA TYR A 59 14.83 -20.46 -18.14
C TYR A 59 15.62 -21.12 -19.27
N LEU A 60 15.05 -22.12 -19.95
CA LEU A 60 15.68 -22.82 -21.06
C LEU A 60 16.04 -21.90 -22.24
N ARG A 61 15.22 -20.86 -22.51
CA ARG A 61 15.54 -19.84 -23.54
C ARG A 61 16.83 -19.08 -23.29
N SER A 62 17.29 -19.02 -22.04
CA SER A 62 18.51 -18.27 -21.71
C SER A 62 19.78 -18.94 -22.24
N PHE A 63 19.73 -20.24 -22.56
CA PHE A 63 20.90 -21.00 -23.02
C PHE A 63 20.62 -21.95 -24.19
N ALA A 64 19.40 -21.98 -24.74
CA ALA A 64 19.06 -22.83 -25.87
C ALA A 64 17.91 -22.27 -26.73
N LYS A 65 17.87 -22.66 -28.01
CA LYS A 65 16.71 -22.43 -28.88
C LYS A 65 15.66 -23.51 -28.65
N LEU A 66 14.47 -23.09 -28.24
CA LEU A 66 13.33 -23.98 -28.02
C LEU A 66 12.54 -24.21 -29.30
N LYS A 67 12.36 -25.48 -29.67
CA LYS A 67 11.35 -25.89 -30.65
C LYS A 67 10.03 -26.17 -29.92
N LEU A 68 9.23 -25.12 -29.73
CA LEU A 68 7.91 -25.18 -29.10
C LEU A 68 6.93 -25.98 -29.98
N GLY A 69 5.99 -26.70 -29.36
CA GLY A 69 4.97 -27.50 -30.05
C GLY A 69 5.34 -28.97 -30.27
N ALA A 70 6.59 -29.37 -29.97
CA ALA A 70 6.95 -30.76 -29.80
C ALA A 70 6.82 -31.16 -28.32
N ASN A 71 6.18 -32.30 -28.04
CA ASN A 71 6.20 -32.94 -26.73
C ASN A 71 6.98 -34.25 -26.85
N PRO A 72 8.21 -34.36 -26.30
CA PRO A 72 8.91 -33.40 -25.44
C PRO A 72 9.52 -32.21 -26.19
N ILE A 73 9.77 -31.13 -25.45
CA ILE A 73 10.39 -29.90 -25.94
C ILE A 73 11.81 -30.25 -26.39
N THR A 74 12.14 -29.91 -27.64
CA THR A 74 13.49 -30.12 -28.16
C THR A 74 14.28 -28.82 -28.08
N LEU A 75 15.39 -28.87 -27.37
CA LEU A 75 16.39 -27.81 -27.24
C LEU A 75 17.44 -28.03 -28.34
N THR A 76 17.69 -26.99 -29.12
CA THR A 76 18.70 -26.96 -30.18
C THR A 76 19.67 -25.81 -29.93
N GLU A 77 20.89 -25.93 -30.42
CA GLU A 77 21.95 -24.91 -30.23
C GLU A 77 22.16 -24.55 -28.74
N THR A 78 22.23 -25.58 -27.89
CA THR A 78 22.40 -25.39 -26.44
C THR A 78 23.82 -24.92 -26.14
N VAL A 79 23.96 -23.83 -25.39
CA VAL A 79 25.25 -23.32 -24.92
C VAL A 79 25.44 -23.74 -23.47
N ILE A 80 26.35 -24.68 -23.22
CA ILE A 80 26.64 -25.22 -21.89
C ILE A 80 28.15 -25.04 -21.63
N GLY A 81 28.49 -24.37 -20.53
CA GLY A 81 29.90 -24.08 -20.19
C GLY A 81 30.66 -23.27 -21.25
N GLY A 82 29.96 -22.43 -22.02
CA GLY A 82 30.53 -21.66 -23.13
C GLY A 82 30.73 -22.42 -24.43
N THR A 83 30.40 -23.71 -24.48
CA THR A 83 30.45 -24.54 -25.70
C THR A 83 29.06 -24.65 -26.31
N SER A 84 28.95 -24.43 -27.62
CA SER A 84 27.68 -24.59 -28.35
C SER A 84 27.56 -26.00 -28.90
N TYR A 85 26.50 -26.70 -28.50
CA TYR A 85 26.17 -28.04 -28.95
C TYR A 85 25.02 -27.99 -29.95
N LYS A 86 25.17 -28.69 -31.08
CA LYS A 86 24.15 -28.80 -32.12
C LYS A 86 23.19 -29.98 -31.89
N ASN A 87 23.57 -30.91 -31.02
CA ASN A 87 22.81 -32.11 -30.71
C ASN A 87 21.57 -31.77 -29.85
N PRO A 88 20.45 -32.47 -30.07
CA PRO A 88 19.22 -32.18 -29.35
C PRO A 88 19.32 -32.58 -27.89
N ILE A 89 18.80 -31.70 -27.02
CA ILE A 89 18.48 -32.00 -25.62
C ILE A 89 16.97 -31.96 -25.50
N TYR A 90 16.40 -32.81 -24.66
CA TYR A 90 14.96 -32.88 -24.46
C TYR A 90 14.57 -32.39 -23.08
N ALA A 91 13.45 -31.69 -23.01
CA ALA A 91 12.88 -31.20 -21.78
C ALA A 91 11.38 -31.48 -21.73
N THR A 92 10.87 -31.77 -20.54
CA THR A 92 9.43 -31.93 -20.32
C THR A 92 9.04 -31.50 -18.92
N THR A 93 7.78 -31.18 -18.72
CA THR A 93 7.19 -30.91 -17.41
C THR A 93 6.01 -31.82 -17.20
N LYS A 94 5.98 -32.52 -16.07
CA LYS A 94 4.92 -33.45 -15.71
C LYS A 94 4.26 -33.01 -14.42
N GLU A 95 2.94 -33.12 -14.37
CA GLU A 95 2.19 -32.93 -13.13
C GLU A 95 2.33 -34.17 -12.22
N ARG A 96 2.60 -33.92 -10.94
CA ARG A 96 2.54 -34.86 -9.81
C ARG A 96 1.51 -34.25 -8.83
N THR A 97 0.88 -35.08 -7.99
CA THR A 97 -0.37 -34.75 -7.27
C THR A 97 -0.52 -33.31 -6.74
N ALA A 98 0.53 -32.74 -6.14
CA ALA A 98 0.54 -31.36 -5.63
C ALA A 98 1.78 -30.55 -6.09
N THR A 99 2.57 -31.11 -7.00
CA THR A 99 3.90 -30.63 -7.39
C THR A 99 4.08 -30.84 -8.89
N ALA A 100 4.94 -30.08 -9.54
CA ALA A 100 5.29 -30.33 -10.93
C ALA A 100 6.76 -30.73 -11.03
N VAL A 101 7.03 -31.75 -11.82
CA VAL A 101 8.39 -32.22 -12.10
C VAL A 101 8.86 -31.59 -13.41
N ALA A 102 9.93 -30.81 -13.36
CA ALA A 102 10.63 -30.35 -14.55
C ALA A 102 11.80 -31.31 -14.84
N TRP A 103 11.83 -31.89 -16.03
CA TRP A 103 12.79 -32.90 -16.43
C TRP A 103 13.60 -32.43 -17.64
N ILE A 104 14.89 -32.76 -17.64
CA ILE A 104 15.81 -32.53 -18.75
C ILE A 104 16.71 -33.75 -18.96
N GLY A 105 16.97 -34.10 -20.22
CA GLY A 105 17.82 -35.23 -20.54
C GLY A 105 18.25 -35.26 -22.00
N LEU A 106 19.20 -36.12 -22.31
CA LEU A 106 19.76 -36.29 -23.65
C LEU A 106 19.78 -37.78 -24.02
N LYS A 107 19.64 -38.08 -25.31
CA LYS A 107 19.74 -39.44 -25.84
C LYS A 107 21.18 -39.72 -26.26
N PRO A 108 21.93 -40.64 -25.60
CA PRO A 108 23.34 -40.86 -25.90
C PRO A 108 23.62 -41.27 -27.35
N GLY A 109 22.72 -42.02 -27.99
CA GLY A 109 22.87 -42.44 -29.39
C GLY A 109 22.71 -41.32 -30.43
N GLU A 110 22.25 -40.13 -30.03
CA GLU A 110 22.18 -38.95 -30.92
C GLU A 110 23.44 -38.07 -30.81
N TRP A 111 24.42 -38.48 -29.99
CA TRP A 111 25.66 -37.74 -29.74
C TRP A 111 26.85 -38.45 -30.40
N PRO A 112 27.79 -37.71 -31.01
CA PRO A 112 28.92 -38.29 -31.74
C PRO A 112 29.91 -39.01 -30.81
N ASN A 113 30.09 -38.49 -29.59
CA ASN A 113 31.05 -38.99 -28.62
C ASN A 113 30.33 -39.29 -27.28
N ALA A 114 30.49 -40.50 -26.76
CA ALA A 114 29.90 -40.91 -25.47
C ALA A 114 30.43 -40.07 -24.30
N ASP A 115 31.72 -39.70 -24.33
CA ASP A 115 32.35 -38.88 -23.30
C ASP A 115 31.80 -37.44 -23.27
N GLU A 116 31.45 -36.88 -24.43
CA GLU A 116 30.79 -35.57 -24.51
C GLU A 116 29.37 -35.65 -23.98
N ALA A 117 28.63 -36.70 -24.35
CA ALA A 117 27.28 -36.94 -23.83
C ALA A 117 27.28 -37.05 -22.30
N GLU A 118 28.27 -37.74 -21.70
CA GLU A 118 28.36 -37.84 -20.23
C GLU A 118 28.69 -36.49 -19.58
N LYS A 119 29.61 -35.70 -20.16
CA LYS A 119 29.93 -34.35 -19.67
C LYS A 119 28.70 -33.44 -19.69
N VAL A 120 27.98 -33.41 -20.82
CA VAL A 120 26.75 -32.61 -20.93
C VAL A 120 25.70 -33.13 -19.95
N ASN A 121 25.57 -34.44 -19.76
CA ASN A 121 24.62 -35.00 -18.81
C ASN A 121 24.91 -34.56 -17.36
N LYS A 122 26.18 -34.46 -16.94
CA LYS A 122 26.54 -33.91 -15.62
C LYS A 122 26.19 -32.42 -15.49
N GLU A 123 26.39 -31.65 -16.55
CA GLU A 123 25.99 -30.24 -16.56
C GLU A 123 24.46 -30.07 -16.54
N LEU A 124 23.70 -30.99 -17.13
CA LEU A 124 22.23 -30.97 -17.07
C LEU A 124 21.69 -31.11 -15.64
N GLU A 125 22.35 -31.92 -14.80
CA GLU A 125 22.02 -32.04 -13.37
C GLU A 125 22.17 -30.68 -12.65
N ARG A 126 23.25 -29.97 -12.94
CA ARG A 126 23.49 -28.63 -12.39
C ARG A 126 22.47 -27.62 -12.91
N ILE A 127 22.18 -27.63 -14.21
CA ILE A 127 21.21 -26.73 -14.85
C ILE A 127 19.81 -26.92 -14.25
N ILE A 128 19.37 -28.15 -14.04
CA ILE A 128 18.03 -28.41 -13.46
C ILE A 128 17.97 -28.05 -11.98
N TYR A 129 19.07 -28.22 -11.24
CA TYR A 129 19.21 -27.74 -9.86
C TYR A 129 19.11 -26.21 -9.79
N ASP A 130 19.90 -25.51 -10.61
CA ASP A 130 19.93 -24.05 -10.68
C ASP A 130 18.56 -23.49 -11.10
N PHE A 131 17.86 -24.18 -12.00
CA PHE A 131 16.47 -23.86 -12.33
C PHE A 131 15.56 -23.95 -11.11
N GLY A 132 15.62 -25.05 -10.34
CA GLY A 132 14.80 -25.22 -9.15
C GLY A 132 15.05 -24.12 -8.11
N VAL A 133 16.33 -23.80 -7.86
CA VAL A 133 16.71 -22.70 -6.95
C VAL A 133 16.18 -21.36 -7.46
N LYS A 134 16.33 -21.08 -8.75
CA LYS A 134 15.84 -19.85 -9.36
C LYS A 134 14.32 -19.74 -9.29
N TYR A 135 13.59 -20.81 -9.56
CA TYR A 135 12.13 -20.84 -9.50
C TYR A 135 11.61 -20.43 -8.11
N TYR A 136 12.17 -21.00 -7.04
CA TYR A 136 11.79 -20.61 -5.68
C TYR A 136 12.21 -19.18 -5.35
N ARG A 137 13.42 -18.75 -5.76
CA ARG A 137 13.86 -17.35 -5.57
C ARG A 137 12.92 -16.37 -6.27
N ASP A 138 12.52 -16.65 -7.50
CA ASP A 138 11.62 -15.79 -8.27
C ASP A 138 10.23 -15.73 -7.61
N LYS A 139 9.70 -16.86 -7.10
CA LYS A 139 8.44 -16.86 -6.32
C LYS A 139 8.52 -16.04 -5.04
N ILE A 140 9.60 -16.22 -4.27
CA ILE A 140 9.82 -15.45 -3.04
C ILE A 140 9.95 -13.96 -3.37
N GLN A 141 10.61 -13.60 -4.47
CA GLN A 141 10.74 -12.21 -4.90
C GLN A 141 9.38 -11.58 -5.21
N VAL A 142 8.48 -12.30 -5.89
CA VAL A 142 7.11 -11.80 -6.14
C VAL A 142 6.38 -11.53 -4.82
N GLN A 143 6.48 -12.42 -3.84
CA GLN A 143 5.86 -12.23 -2.51
C GLN A 143 6.47 -11.03 -1.76
N ILE A 144 7.78 -10.84 -1.86
CA ILE A 144 8.49 -9.67 -1.29
C ILE A 144 8.00 -8.39 -1.95
N ASP A 145 7.87 -8.36 -3.28
CA ASP A 145 7.44 -7.19 -4.03
C ASP A 145 5.99 -6.80 -3.69
N GLU A 146 5.10 -7.79 -3.58
CA GLU A 146 3.71 -7.59 -3.15
C GLU A 146 3.63 -7.04 -1.72
N SER A 147 4.38 -7.65 -0.80
CA SER A 147 4.45 -7.21 0.61
C SER A 147 5.01 -5.80 0.73
N SER A 148 6.05 -5.48 -0.05
CA SER A 148 6.66 -4.15 -0.08
C SER A 148 5.70 -3.09 -0.62
N LYS A 149 4.93 -3.40 -1.67
CA LYS A 149 3.87 -2.51 -2.18
C LYS A 149 2.78 -2.28 -1.15
N ALA A 150 2.36 -3.34 -0.44
CA ALA A 150 1.37 -3.22 0.63
C ALA A 150 1.88 -2.33 1.77
N LEU A 151 3.14 -2.51 2.19
CA LEU A 151 3.79 -1.67 3.21
C LEU A 151 3.80 -0.20 2.79
N GLN A 152 4.25 0.11 1.57
CA GLN A 152 4.29 1.48 1.06
C GLN A 152 2.91 2.14 1.03
N ALA A 153 1.85 1.39 0.71
CA ALA A 153 0.48 1.91 0.72
C ALA A 153 0.04 2.28 2.15
N VAL A 154 0.35 1.44 3.12
CA VAL A 154 0.05 1.67 4.55
C VAL A 154 0.83 2.86 5.10
N GLU A 155 2.13 2.96 4.79
CA GLU A 155 2.96 4.09 5.21
C GLU A 155 2.43 5.43 4.68
N ARG A 156 2.01 5.47 3.41
CA ARG A 156 1.37 6.67 2.83
C ARG A 156 0.07 7.03 3.55
N GLN A 157 -0.74 6.05 3.91
CA GLN A 157 -1.97 6.29 4.67
C GLN A 157 -1.67 6.80 6.08
N GLN A 158 -0.68 6.21 6.75
CA GLN A 158 -0.22 6.66 8.07
C GLN A 158 0.25 8.12 8.01
N GLN A 159 1.05 8.49 7.00
CA GLN A 159 1.53 9.86 6.85
C GLN A 159 0.40 10.86 6.63
N ARG A 160 -0.63 10.49 5.85
CA ARG A 160 -1.84 11.32 5.68
C ARG A 160 -2.56 11.55 6.99
N LEU A 161 -2.80 10.49 7.77
CA LEU A 161 -3.44 10.59 9.08
C LEU A 161 -2.65 11.44 10.07
N ILE A 162 -1.32 11.35 10.06
CA ILE A 162 -0.45 12.23 10.87
C ILE A 162 -0.65 13.69 10.48
N ASN A 163 -0.67 14.00 9.19
CA ASN A 163 -0.86 15.36 8.70
C ASN A 163 -2.26 15.90 9.02
N GLU A 164 -3.30 15.07 8.86
CA GLU A 164 -4.67 15.41 9.26
C GLU A 164 -4.76 15.69 10.76
N ASN A 165 -4.13 14.87 11.59
CA ASN A 165 -4.09 15.07 13.04
C ASN A 165 -3.43 16.41 13.40
N LYS A 166 -2.26 16.73 12.80
CA LYS A 166 -1.60 18.03 12.99
C LYS A 166 -2.51 19.20 12.60
N ASN A 167 -3.18 19.11 11.45
CA ASN A 167 -4.11 20.15 10.99
C ASN A 167 -5.31 20.34 11.94
N LEU A 168 -5.87 19.23 12.45
CA LEU A 168 -6.96 19.28 13.41
C LEU A 168 -6.52 19.92 14.73
N THR A 169 -5.33 19.59 15.23
CA THR A 169 -4.77 20.19 16.44
C THR A 169 -4.59 21.70 16.29
N ILE A 170 -4.03 22.16 15.17
CA ILE A 170 -3.89 23.60 14.88
C ILE A 170 -5.26 24.30 14.81
N ARG A 171 -6.25 23.70 14.13
CA ARG A 171 -7.61 24.25 14.07
C ARG A 171 -8.25 24.33 15.45
N MET A 172 -8.06 23.32 16.28
CA MET A 172 -8.58 23.29 17.64
C MET A 172 -7.97 24.42 18.49
N GLU A 173 -6.64 24.61 18.43
CA GLU A 173 -5.96 25.70 19.13
C GLU A 173 -6.44 27.09 18.67
N ASN A 174 -6.64 27.26 17.36
CA ASN A 174 -7.14 28.52 16.82
C ASN A 174 -8.59 28.80 17.26
N ASN A 175 -9.46 27.79 17.21
CA ASN A 175 -10.84 27.92 17.68
C ASN A 175 -10.90 28.22 19.17
N GLU A 176 -9.99 27.67 19.98
CA GLU A 176 -9.93 27.98 21.41
C GLU A 176 -9.51 29.44 21.65
N LYS A 177 -8.51 29.94 20.93
CA LYS A 177 -8.11 31.35 21.00
C LYS A 177 -9.23 32.29 20.58
N GLU A 178 -9.92 31.96 19.49
CA GLU A 178 -11.07 32.73 19.00
C GLU A 178 -12.22 32.73 20.03
N ARG A 179 -12.53 31.57 20.63
CA ARG A 179 -13.53 31.48 21.71
C ARG A 179 -13.19 32.44 22.86
N ILE A 180 -11.96 32.41 23.34
CA ILE A 180 -11.50 33.28 24.44
C ILE A 180 -11.64 34.77 24.05
N GLN A 181 -11.31 35.13 22.81
CA GLN A 181 -11.45 36.51 22.33
C GLN A 181 -12.92 36.93 22.24
N LEU A 182 -13.79 36.07 21.72
CA LEU A 182 -15.22 36.33 21.65
C LEU A 182 -15.84 36.45 23.04
N GLU A 183 -15.50 35.57 23.98
CA GLU A 183 -15.94 35.65 25.38
C GLU A 183 -15.59 37.01 26.01
N LYS A 184 -14.36 37.49 25.84
CA LYS A 184 -13.94 38.82 26.29
C LYS A 184 -14.76 39.94 25.64
N SER A 185 -15.01 39.86 24.35
CA SER A 185 -15.80 40.87 23.63
C SER A 185 -17.27 40.90 24.09
N VAL A 186 -17.85 39.73 24.37
CA VAL A 186 -19.22 39.63 24.91
C VAL A 186 -19.29 40.24 26.30
N GLU A 187 -18.29 40.02 27.14
CA GLU A 187 -18.23 40.62 28.48
C GLU A 187 -18.07 42.15 28.41
N ALA A 188 -17.21 42.66 27.53
CA ALA A 188 -17.06 44.09 27.30
C ALA A 188 -18.37 44.73 26.81
N ASN A 189 -19.05 44.12 25.83
CA ASN A 189 -20.34 44.61 25.32
C ASN A 189 -21.44 44.61 26.41
N LYS A 190 -21.44 43.64 27.33
CA LYS A 190 -22.36 43.62 28.47
C LYS A 190 -22.11 44.82 29.40
N LEU A 191 -20.85 45.10 29.72
CA LEU A 191 -20.48 46.25 30.55
C LEU A 191 -20.85 47.57 29.89
N GLU A 192 -20.59 47.71 28.59
CA GLU A 192 -20.95 48.90 27.81
C GLU A 192 -22.48 49.10 27.82
N ASN A 193 -23.26 48.05 27.58
CA ASN A 193 -24.72 48.14 27.60
C ASN A 193 -25.25 48.57 28.99
N LEU A 194 -24.71 48.03 30.09
CA LEU A 194 -25.06 48.47 31.44
C LEU A 194 -24.73 49.96 31.67
N SER A 195 -23.59 50.43 31.15
CA SER A 195 -23.20 51.84 31.23
C SER A 195 -24.16 52.74 30.44
N LEU A 196 -24.55 52.33 29.24
CA LEU A 196 -25.50 53.04 28.38
C LEU A 196 -26.89 53.11 29.02
N LEU A 197 -27.37 52.01 29.60
CA LEU A 197 -28.64 51.99 30.34
C LEU A 197 -28.63 52.99 31.51
N THR A 198 -27.53 53.03 32.26
CA THR A 198 -27.35 53.99 33.36
C THR A 198 -27.36 55.44 32.86
N LEU A 199 -26.68 55.71 31.74
CA LEU A 199 -26.67 57.04 31.11
C LEU A 199 -28.05 57.44 30.60
N LEU A 200 -28.79 56.51 30.01
CA LEU A 200 -30.14 56.72 29.51
C LEU A 200 -31.10 57.07 30.65
N GLU A 201 -31.00 56.38 31.78
CA GLU A 201 -31.79 56.68 32.98
C GLU A 201 -31.47 58.07 33.53
N LYS A 202 -30.19 58.45 33.63
CA LYS A 202 -29.78 59.80 34.03
C LYS A 202 -30.32 60.86 33.08
N ASN A 203 -30.22 60.63 31.77
CA ASN A 203 -30.72 61.57 30.76
C ASN A 203 -32.24 61.77 30.88
N LYS A 204 -33.02 60.70 31.06
CA LYS A 204 -34.47 60.78 31.34
C LYS A 204 -34.77 61.66 32.55
N LYS A 205 -34.09 61.42 33.68
CA LYS A 205 -34.24 62.25 34.90
C LYS A 205 -33.92 63.72 34.63
N SER A 206 -32.88 64.02 33.86
CA SER A 206 -32.53 65.38 33.47
C SER A 206 -33.59 66.00 32.55
N GLN A 207 -34.14 65.26 31.59
CA GLN A 207 -35.22 65.73 30.71
C GLN A 207 -36.48 66.08 31.51
N ASP A 208 -36.87 65.21 32.46
CA ASP A 208 -38.02 65.46 33.34
C ASP A 208 -37.81 66.72 34.18
N SER A 209 -36.61 66.90 34.75
CA SER A 209 -36.26 68.12 35.49
C SER A 209 -36.37 69.38 34.63
N VAL A 210 -35.83 69.35 33.41
CA VAL A 210 -35.89 70.48 32.47
C VAL A 210 -37.34 70.77 32.05
N ALA A 211 -38.15 69.74 31.85
CA ALA A 211 -39.57 69.89 31.53
C ALA A 211 -40.33 70.61 32.65
N ILE A 212 -40.10 70.22 33.92
CA ILE A 212 -40.67 70.89 35.10
C ILE A 212 -40.24 72.36 35.16
N THR A 213 -38.94 72.63 35.01
CA THR A 213 -38.43 74.01 35.00
C THR A 213 -39.02 74.83 33.85
N THR A 214 -39.19 74.24 32.67
CA THR A 214 -39.81 74.89 31.51
C THR A 214 -41.27 75.26 31.79
N GLU A 215 -42.03 74.39 32.45
CA GLU A 215 -43.41 74.67 32.83
C GLU A 215 -43.50 75.81 33.87
N GLN A 216 -42.60 75.83 34.85
CA GLN A 216 -42.49 76.92 35.82
C GLN A 216 -42.16 78.26 35.13
N ILE A 217 -41.21 78.27 34.20
CA ILE A 217 -40.86 79.46 33.42
C ILE A 217 -42.06 79.92 32.59
N LYS A 218 -42.80 79.01 31.94
CA LYS A 218 -44.03 79.36 31.21
C LYS A 218 -45.05 80.05 32.12
N LYS A 219 -45.29 79.53 33.33
CA LYS A 219 -46.17 80.17 34.32
C LYS A 219 -45.69 81.59 34.71
N VAL A 220 -44.39 81.76 34.91
CA VAL A 220 -43.79 83.09 35.19
C VAL A 220 -43.98 84.05 34.02
N VAL A 221 -43.76 83.58 32.78
CA VAL A 221 -43.96 84.39 31.56
C VAL A 221 -45.43 84.79 31.40
N GLU A 222 -46.38 83.88 31.65
CA GLU A 222 -47.81 84.19 31.61
C GLU A 222 -48.19 85.23 32.67
N MET A 223 -47.70 85.09 33.90
CA MET A 223 -47.89 86.10 34.96
C MET A 223 -47.35 87.47 34.54
N HIS A 224 -46.17 87.52 33.90
CA HIS A 224 -45.61 88.77 33.40
C HIS A 224 -46.45 89.37 32.25
N LYS A 225 -46.95 88.54 31.33
CA LYS A 225 -47.87 88.97 30.26
C LYS A 225 -49.18 89.53 30.80
N GLU A 226 -49.75 88.91 31.83
CA GLU A 226 -50.95 89.41 32.50
C GLU A 226 -50.72 90.73 33.23
N LYS A 227 -49.58 90.87 33.93
CA LYS A 227 -49.18 92.15 34.53
C LYS A 227 -49.06 93.24 33.47
N GLN A 228 -48.46 92.95 32.32
CA GLN A 228 -48.34 93.90 31.21
C GLN A 228 -49.72 94.33 30.68
N LYS A 229 -50.68 93.41 30.57
CA LYS A 229 -52.06 93.72 30.15
C LYS A 229 -52.82 94.64 31.12
N LYS A 230 -52.44 94.68 32.40
CA LYS A 230 -53.06 95.54 33.42
C LYS A 230 -52.48 96.97 33.47
N VAL A 231 -51.40 97.23 32.75
CA VAL A 231 -50.71 98.55 32.72
C VAL A 231 -51.19 99.41 31.54
N ASN A 232 -51.92 98.83 30.58
CA ASN A 232 -52.68 99.54 29.53
C ASN A 232 -54.17 99.57 29.87
#